data_AF-A0A968ZTD0-F1
#
_entry.id   AF-A0A968ZTD0-F1
#
_cell.length_a   1.000
_cell.length_b   1.000
_cell.length_c   1.000
_cell.angle_alpha   90.00
_cell.angle_beta   90.00
_cell.angle_gamma   90.00
#
_symmetry.space_group_name_H-M   'P 1'
#
loop_
_entity.id
_entity.type
_entity.pdbx_description
1 polymer ?
#
loop_
_entity_poly.entity_id
_entity_poly.type
_entity_poly.pdbx_seq_one_letter_code
_entity_poly.pdbx_strand_id
1 'polypeptide(L)'
;MKALKSSTVPKPGESLADYVHRLRSALGMSQQAVADKSGIHAQSIGKIECGHTTVLKAKTKRGLAYALDVPEAHLEAAAKGIAVEEAGALKFCPQCWQPGNAPDPMWLHVHAHYCFRCGSKLRHTCVQCDAPITSLKHRFCPYCGTAYKAPERAES
;
A
#
# COMPACT_ATOMS: atom_id res chain seq x y z
N MET A 1 7.59 7.73 -20.59
CA MET A 1 6.23 7.15 -20.70
C MET A 1 5.80 6.72 -19.30
N LYS A 2 4.72 7.29 -18.76
CA LYS A 2 4.25 7.09 -17.38
C LYS A 2 3.56 5.73 -17.25
N ALA A 3 4.13 4.81 -16.47
CA ALA A 3 3.46 3.57 -16.11
C ALA A 3 2.27 3.88 -15.19
N LEU A 4 1.10 3.37 -15.55
CA LEU A 4 -0.06 3.27 -14.68
C LEU A 4 0.38 2.52 -13.41
N LYS A 5 0.34 3.20 -12.26
CA LYS A 5 0.53 2.55 -10.96
C LYS A 5 -0.64 1.59 -10.75
N SER A 6 -0.55 0.39 -11.29
CA SER A 6 -1.36 -0.73 -10.79
C SER A 6 -1.02 -0.87 -9.31
N SER A 7 -2.03 -0.85 -8.45
CA SER A 7 -1.83 -1.00 -7.00
C SER A 7 -0.88 -2.17 -6.74
N THR A 8 0.26 -1.89 -6.12
CA THR A 8 1.27 -2.90 -5.74
C THR A 8 0.82 -3.72 -4.53
N VAL A 9 -0.40 -3.48 -4.05
CA VAL A 9 -1.01 -4.22 -2.95
C VAL A 9 -1.66 -5.49 -3.50
N PRO A 10 -1.52 -6.65 -2.82
CA PRO A 10 -2.28 -7.85 -3.14
C PRO A 10 -3.78 -7.58 -3.01
N LYS A 11 -4.56 -8.02 -4.00
CA LYS A 11 -6.03 -7.91 -3.90
C LYS A 11 -6.57 -8.96 -2.92
N PRO A 12 -7.72 -8.72 -2.26
CA PRO A 12 -8.36 -9.74 -1.43
C PRO A 12 -8.63 -11.01 -2.24
N GLY A 13 -8.11 -12.15 -1.77
CA GLY A 13 -8.27 -13.46 -2.42
C GLY A 13 -7.39 -13.69 -3.67
N GLU A 14 -6.47 -12.77 -4.00
CA GLU A 14 -5.52 -12.96 -5.11
C GLU A 14 -4.49 -14.03 -4.73
N SER A 15 -4.29 -15.00 -5.62
CA SER A 15 -3.26 -16.02 -5.41
C SER A 15 -1.86 -15.42 -5.63
N LEU A 16 -0.84 -16.05 -5.03
CA LEU A 16 0.56 -15.67 -5.28
C LEU A 16 0.91 -15.66 -6.76
N ALA A 17 0.38 -16.63 -7.53
CA ALA A 17 0.61 -16.76 -8.95
C ALA A 17 0.06 -15.55 -9.71
N ASP A 18 -1.21 -15.20 -9.47
CA ASP A 18 -1.88 -14.07 -10.09
C ASP A 18 -1.21 -12.74 -9.71
N TYR A 19 -0.84 -12.59 -8.44
CA TYR A 19 -0.16 -11.41 -7.92
C TYR A 19 1.18 -11.17 -8.62
N VAL A 20 2.03 -12.20 -8.72
CA VAL A 20 3.35 -12.12 -9.38
C VAL A 20 3.18 -11.86 -10.87
N HIS A 21 2.26 -12.57 -11.54
CA HIS A 21 2.00 -12.41 -12.96
C HIS A 21 1.53 -10.98 -13.30
N ARG A 22 0.62 -10.43 -12.47
CA ARG A 22 0.10 -9.07 -12.62
C ARG A 22 1.21 -8.03 -12.47
N LEU A 23 2.03 -8.12 -11.41
CA LEU A 23 3.11 -7.17 -11.18
C LEU A 23 4.16 -7.22 -12.29
N ARG A 24 4.56 -8.43 -12.70
CA ARG A 24 5.49 -8.61 -13.81
C ARG A 24 4.97 -7.95 -15.09
N SER A 25 3.70 -8.20 -15.41
CA SER A 25 3.05 -7.67 -16.61
C SER A 25 2.90 -6.14 -16.55
N ALA A 26 2.61 -5.58 -15.38
CA ALA A 26 2.55 -4.14 -15.17
C ALA A 26 3.93 -3.46 -15.34
N LEU A 27 5.01 -4.15 -15.01
CA LEU A 27 6.39 -3.71 -15.25
C LEU A 27 6.89 -3.97 -16.67
N GLY A 28 6.09 -4.62 -17.53
CA GLY A 28 6.48 -4.98 -18.89
C GLY A 28 7.65 -5.99 -18.96
N MET A 29 7.87 -6.76 -17.89
CA MET A 29 9.00 -7.70 -17.80
C MET A 29 8.62 -9.10 -18.29
N SER A 30 9.57 -9.79 -18.93
CA SER A 30 9.45 -11.23 -19.19
C SER A 30 9.78 -12.05 -17.94
N GLN A 31 9.41 -13.33 -17.90
CA GLN A 31 9.79 -14.22 -16.79
C GLN A 31 11.32 -14.32 -16.64
N GLN A 32 12.04 -14.31 -17.77
CA GLN A 32 13.51 -14.30 -17.77
C GLN A 32 14.06 -13.00 -17.18
N ALA A 33 13.51 -11.83 -17.54
CA ALA A 33 13.95 -10.56 -16.98
C ALA A 33 13.74 -10.49 -15.45
N VAL A 34 12.62 -11.04 -14.95
CA VAL A 34 12.40 -11.15 -13.49
C VAL A 34 13.38 -12.13 -12.86
N ALA A 35 13.66 -13.27 -13.50
CA ALA A 35 14.62 -14.26 -13.03
C ALA A 35 16.02 -13.66 -12.87
N ASP A 36 16.50 -12.96 -13.89
CA ASP A 36 17.81 -12.30 -13.89
C ASP A 36 17.89 -11.22 -12.80
N LYS A 37 16.84 -10.38 -12.70
CA LYS A 37 16.79 -9.31 -11.69
C LYS A 37 16.66 -9.82 -10.25
N SER A 38 15.98 -10.96 -10.06
CA SER A 38 15.77 -11.55 -8.73
C SER A 38 16.89 -12.50 -8.30
N GLY A 39 17.80 -12.88 -9.20
CA GLY A 39 18.80 -13.91 -8.95
C GLY A 39 18.19 -15.30 -8.72
N ILE A 40 17.02 -15.56 -9.32
CA ILE A 40 16.27 -16.81 -9.21
C ILE A 40 16.22 -17.46 -10.59
N HIS A 41 16.28 -18.79 -10.65
CA HIS A 41 16.18 -19.50 -11.91
C HIS A 41 14.82 -19.28 -12.60
N ALA A 42 14.81 -19.05 -13.92
CA ALA A 42 13.59 -18.78 -14.68
C ALA A 42 12.51 -19.86 -14.54
N GLN A 43 12.92 -21.14 -14.43
CA GLN A 43 11.98 -22.24 -14.19
C GLN A 43 11.23 -22.10 -12.85
N SER A 44 11.87 -21.53 -11.82
CA SER A 44 11.21 -21.28 -10.55
C SER A 44 10.15 -20.18 -10.65
N ILE A 45 10.41 -19.16 -11.48
CA ILE A 45 9.41 -18.11 -11.79
C ILE A 45 8.20 -18.74 -12.49
N GLY A 46 8.43 -19.59 -13.48
CA GLY A 46 7.35 -20.33 -14.15
C GLY A 46 6.53 -21.19 -13.18
N LYS A 47 7.17 -21.92 -12.25
CA LYS A 47 6.47 -22.70 -11.22
C LYS A 47 5.63 -21.84 -10.26
N ILE A 48 6.03 -20.60 -10.00
CA ILE A 48 5.27 -19.67 -9.17
C ILE A 48 4.07 -19.15 -9.95
N GLU A 49 4.25 -18.66 -11.17
CA GLU A 49 3.17 -18.12 -12.00
C GLU A 49 2.15 -19.18 -12.44
N CYS A 50 2.53 -20.46 -12.49
CA CYS A 50 1.59 -21.57 -12.72
C CYS A 50 0.93 -22.09 -11.43
N GLY A 51 1.20 -21.50 -10.26
CA GLY A 51 0.60 -21.91 -8.99
C GLY A 51 1.16 -23.19 -8.37
N HIS A 52 2.19 -23.81 -8.95
CA HIS A 52 2.86 -24.98 -8.35
C HIS A 52 3.64 -24.64 -7.09
N THR A 53 4.06 -23.39 -6.94
CA THR A 53 4.73 -22.89 -5.74
C THR A 53 3.84 -21.87 -5.04
N THR A 54 3.23 -22.29 -3.94
CA THR A 54 2.38 -21.44 -3.09
C THR A 54 3.13 -20.85 -1.90
N VAL A 55 4.25 -21.47 -1.48
CA VAL A 55 5.09 -21.02 -0.36
C VAL A 55 6.49 -20.64 -0.86
N LEU A 56 6.90 -19.40 -0.59
CA LEU A 56 8.21 -18.90 -1.00
C LEU A 56 9.26 -19.08 0.12
N LYS A 57 10.42 -19.64 -0.25
CA LYS A 57 11.60 -19.62 0.64
C LYS A 57 12.12 -18.19 0.80
N ALA A 58 12.77 -17.89 1.93
CA ALA A 58 13.26 -16.55 2.26
C ALA A 58 14.14 -15.92 1.16
N LYS A 59 15.05 -16.68 0.55
CA LYS A 59 15.90 -16.21 -0.56
C LYS A 59 15.08 -15.83 -1.79
N THR A 60 14.13 -16.68 -2.18
CA THR A 60 13.24 -16.48 -3.33
C THR A 60 12.32 -15.28 -3.11
N LYS A 61 11.77 -15.15 -1.90
CA LYS A 61 10.91 -14.02 -1.52
C LYS A 61 11.67 -12.69 -1.61
N ARG A 62 12.88 -12.60 -1.06
CA ARG A 62 13.74 -11.40 -1.17
C ARG A 62 14.06 -11.03 -2.62
N GLY A 63 14.46 -12.01 -3.42
CA GLY A 63 14.77 -11.79 -4.83
C GLY A 63 13.56 -11.28 -5.61
N LEU A 64 12.38 -11.86 -5.39
CA LEU A 64 11.14 -11.43 -6.04
C LEU A 64 10.70 -10.04 -5.58
N ALA A 65 10.77 -9.76 -4.28
CA ALA A 65 10.44 -8.44 -3.72
C ALA A 65 11.29 -7.34 -4.38
N TYR A 66 12.58 -7.59 -4.52
CA TYR A 66 13.51 -6.69 -5.20
C TYR A 66 13.21 -6.55 -6.70
N ALA A 67 12.95 -7.66 -7.40
CA ALA A 67 12.72 -7.61 -8.84
C ALA A 67 11.41 -6.90 -9.21
N LEU A 68 10.36 -7.15 -8.44
CA LEU A 68 9.00 -6.61 -8.64
C LEU A 68 8.77 -5.25 -7.97
N ASP A 69 9.77 -4.73 -7.26
CA ASP A 69 9.70 -3.45 -6.54
C ASP A 69 8.54 -3.38 -5.52
N VAL A 70 8.40 -4.45 -4.72
CA VAL A 70 7.35 -4.57 -3.69
C VAL A 70 7.92 -5.05 -2.35
N PRO A 71 7.29 -4.72 -1.21
CA PRO A 71 7.68 -5.27 0.08
C PRO A 71 7.51 -6.79 0.15
N GLU A 72 8.42 -7.48 0.86
CA GLU A 72 8.31 -8.92 1.13
C GLU A 72 6.98 -9.30 1.80
N ALA A 73 6.43 -8.42 2.63
CA ALA A 73 5.16 -8.60 3.30
C ALA A 73 4.00 -8.80 2.31
N HIS A 74 4.05 -8.16 1.14
CA HIS A 74 3.02 -8.32 0.12
C HIS A 74 3.05 -9.71 -0.52
N LEU A 75 4.25 -10.23 -0.77
CA LEU A 75 4.41 -11.60 -1.28
C LEU A 75 3.96 -12.63 -0.26
N GLU A 76 4.23 -12.42 1.04
CA GLU A 76 3.73 -13.31 2.09
C GLU A 76 2.22 -13.30 2.23
N ALA A 77 1.62 -12.13 2.16
CA ALA A 77 0.18 -11.98 2.25
C ALA A 77 -0.52 -12.62 1.06
N ALA A 78 -0.02 -12.41 -0.16
CA ALA A 78 -0.49 -13.11 -1.36
C ALA A 78 -0.31 -14.64 -1.25
N ALA A 79 0.81 -15.12 -0.69
CA ALA A 79 1.04 -16.54 -0.44
C ALA A 79 0.08 -17.14 0.60
N LYS A 80 -0.30 -16.36 1.62
CA LYS A 80 -1.22 -16.78 2.69
C LYS A 80 -2.70 -16.53 2.35
N GLY A 81 -2.99 -15.88 1.21
CA GLY A 81 -4.34 -15.41 0.87
C GLY A 81 -4.90 -14.35 1.82
N ILE A 82 -4.02 -13.69 2.59
CA ILE A 82 -4.39 -12.64 3.53
C ILE A 82 -4.30 -11.31 2.78
N ALA A 83 -5.29 -10.44 2.93
CA ALA A 83 -5.19 -9.08 2.41
C ALA A 83 -4.06 -8.36 3.17
N VAL A 84 -3.08 -7.78 2.45
CA VAL A 84 -2.17 -6.81 3.10
C VAL A 84 -3.01 -5.58 3.39
N GLU A 85 -3.45 -5.48 4.63
CA GLU A 85 -3.92 -4.21 5.16
C GLU A 85 -2.72 -3.26 5.18
N GLU A 86 -2.85 -2.10 4.53
CA GLU A 86 -1.79 -1.09 4.41
C GLU A 86 -1.17 -0.83 5.79
N ALA A 87 0.06 -1.31 5.99
CA ALA A 87 0.82 -1.00 7.19
C ALA A 87 1.13 0.50 7.19
N GLY A 88 0.34 1.25 7.97
CA GLY A 88 0.77 2.55 8.51
C GLY A 88 0.61 3.75 7.58
N ALA A 89 -0.41 3.81 6.72
CA ALA A 89 -0.84 5.10 6.20
C ALA A 89 -1.17 6.02 7.39
N LEU A 90 -0.51 7.18 7.47
CA LEU A 90 -0.77 8.18 8.51
C LEU A 90 -2.23 8.64 8.39
N LYS A 91 -3.06 8.20 9.32
CA LYS A 91 -4.48 8.56 9.40
C LYS A 91 -4.68 9.65 10.43
N PHE A 92 -5.56 10.60 10.13
CA PHE A 92 -6.00 11.58 11.10
C PHE A 92 -7.46 11.98 10.91
N CYS A 93 -8.04 12.54 11.97
CA CYS A 93 -9.36 13.12 11.91
C CYS A 93 -9.29 14.60 11.51
N PRO A 94 -9.88 15.03 10.38
CA PRO A 94 -9.84 16.43 9.94
C PRO A 94 -10.65 17.39 10.83
N GLN A 95 -11.49 16.85 11.72
CA GLN A 95 -12.31 17.63 12.66
C GLN A 95 -11.61 17.76 14.02
N CYS A 96 -11.08 16.65 14.55
CA CYS A 96 -10.49 16.61 15.88
C CYS A 96 -8.99 16.93 15.93
N TRP A 97 -8.27 16.77 14.82
CA TRP A 97 -6.84 17.03 14.80
C TRP A 97 -6.54 18.52 14.93
N GLN A 98 -5.55 18.84 15.76
CA GLN A 98 -5.05 20.19 15.95
C GLN A 98 -3.61 20.30 15.43
N PRO A 99 -3.31 21.27 14.54
CA PRO A 99 -1.94 21.51 14.10
C PRO A 99 -0.97 21.70 15.26
N GLY A 100 0.19 21.05 15.18
CA GLY A 100 1.21 21.07 16.25
C GLY A 100 1.04 20.00 17.32
N ASN A 101 -0.12 19.33 17.39
CA ASN A 101 -0.32 18.17 18.26
C ASN A 101 -0.07 16.86 17.51
N ALA A 102 0.42 15.87 18.26
CA ALA A 102 0.53 14.51 17.76
C ALA A 102 -0.87 13.96 17.43
N PRO A 103 -1.01 13.14 16.36
CA PRO A 103 -2.26 12.43 16.09
C PRO A 103 -2.64 11.52 17.26
N ASP A 104 -3.93 11.32 17.46
CA ASP A 104 -4.42 10.35 18.43
C ASP A 104 -3.89 8.95 18.08
N PRO A 105 -3.23 8.24 19.01
CA PRO A 105 -2.70 6.90 18.76
C PRO A 105 -3.77 5.92 18.25
N MET A 106 -5.04 6.08 18.63
CA MET A 106 -6.13 5.23 18.13
C MET A 106 -6.31 5.35 16.61
N TRP A 107 -6.00 6.51 16.01
CA TRP A 107 -6.11 6.68 14.56
C TRP A 107 -5.03 5.94 13.79
N LEU A 108 -3.89 5.67 14.44
CA LEU A 108 -2.77 4.92 13.85
C LEU A 108 -3.04 3.42 13.78
N HIS A 109 -4.11 2.94 14.42
CA HIS A 109 -4.51 1.54 14.33
C HIS A 109 -4.94 1.18 12.89
N VAL A 110 -4.52 0.01 12.41
CA VAL A 110 -4.78 -0.45 11.05
C VAL A 110 -6.27 -0.48 10.70
N HIS A 111 -7.12 -0.93 11.63
CA HIS A 111 -8.59 -0.98 11.45
C HIS A 111 -9.31 0.32 11.80
N ALA A 112 -8.60 1.39 12.18
CA ALA A 112 -9.25 2.67 12.42
C ALA A 112 -9.66 3.29 11.08
N HIS A 113 -10.97 3.32 10.80
CA HIS A 113 -11.55 3.99 9.64
C HIS A 113 -12.29 5.28 10.01
N TYR A 114 -12.75 5.38 11.25
CA TYR A 114 -13.53 6.51 11.78
C TYR A 114 -12.94 7.01 13.09
N CYS A 115 -13.04 8.30 13.33
CA CYS A 115 -12.61 8.93 14.57
C CYS A 115 -13.55 8.51 15.71
N PHE A 116 -13.01 7.86 16.75
CA PHE A 116 -13.80 7.45 17.91
C PHE A 116 -14.46 8.63 18.65
N ARG A 117 -13.89 9.84 18.55
CA ARG A 117 -14.42 11.05 19.21
C ARG A 117 -15.60 11.71 18.49
N CYS A 118 -15.55 11.82 17.15
CA CYS A 118 -16.56 12.59 16.39
C CYS A 118 -17.24 11.81 15.26
N GLY A 119 -16.91 10.52 15.08
CA GLY A 119 -17.47 9.67 14.04
C GLY A 119 -17.05 10.02 12.61
N SER A 120 -16.24 11.07 12.38
CA SER A 120 -15.80 11.44 11.04
C SER A 120 -14.81 10.41 10.47
N LYS A 121 -14.90 10.16 9.16
CA LYS A 121 -13.97 9.27 8.44
C LYS A 121 -12.54 9.80 8.55
N LEU A 122 -11.61 8.94 8.95
CA LEU A 122 -10.19 9.27 9.00
C LEU A 122 -9.63 9.44 7.59
N ARG A 123 -8.70 10.38 7.43
CA ARG A 123 -8.09 10.71 6.13
C ARG A 123 -6.60 10.38 6.16
N HIS A 124 -6.10 9.95 5.03
CA HIS A 124 -4.67 9.72 4.75
C HIS A 124 -4.23 10.36 3.42
N THR A 125 -5.14 11.03 2.71
CA THR A 125 -4.90 11.79 1.47
C THR A 125 -5.48 13.20 1.59
N CYS A 126 -4.95 14.12 0.79
CA CYS A 126 -5.49 15.46 0.65
C CYS A 126 -6.87 15.43 -0.01
N VAL A 127 -7.82 16.23 0.50
CA VAL A 127 -9.18 16.32 -0.05
C VAL A 127 -9.25 16.98 -1.44
N GLN A 128 -8.23 17.76 -1.81
CA GLN A 128 -8.26 18.54 -3.06
C GLN A 128 -7.44 17.89 -4.18
N CYS A 129 -6.27 17.31 -3.88
CA CYS A 129 -5.34 16.80 -4.89
C CYS A 129 -5.02 15.32 -4.75
N ASP A 130 -5.68 14.62 -3.82
CA ASP A 130 -5.48 13.20 -3.51
C ASP A 130 -4.05 12.77 -3.18
N ALA A 131 -3.13 13.73 -3.01
CA ALA A 131 -1.75 13.44 -2.63
C ALA A 131 -1.73 12.77 -1.24
N PRO A 132 -0.89 11.73 -1.04
CA PRO A 132 -0.77 11.06 0.23
C PRO A 132 -0.21 12.01 1.30
N ILE A 133 -0.77 11.93 2.50
CA ILE A 133 -0.33 12.73 3.64
C ILE A 133 0.79 11.97 4.34
N THR A 134 2.01 12.43 4.12
CA THR A 134 3.22 11.82 4.68
C THR A 134 3.59 12.39 6.06
N SER A 135 3.07 13.56 6.42
CA SER A 135 3.36 14.21 7.70
C SER A 135 2.24 15.18 8.11
N LEU A 136 1.93 15.19 9.40
CA LEU A 136 1.04 16.17 10.05
C LEU A 136 1.82 17.25 10.80
N LYS A 137 3.10 17.45 10.47
CA LYS A 137 3.87 18.60 11.01
C LYS A 137 3.32 19.93 10.49
N HIS A 138 2.78 19.94 9.27
CA HIS A 138 2.23 21.12 8.61
C HIS A 138 0.70 21.05 8.54
N ARG A 139 0.04 22.21 8.65
CA ARG A 139 -1.42 22.33 8.59
C ARG A 139 -2.02 22.31 7.18
N PHE A 140 -1.17 22.41 6.16
CA PHE A 140 -1.55 22.49 4.75
C PHE A 140 -0.88 21.39 3.94
N CYS A 141 -1.51 21.01 2.85
CA CYS A 141 -0.93 20.13 1.83
C CYS A 141 0.27 20.83 1.18
N PRO A 142 1.46 20.18 1.11
CA PRO A 142 2.63 20.78 0.47
C PRO A 142 2.50 20.89 -1.06
N TYR A 143 1.54 20.18 -1.67
CA TYR A 143 1.35 20.16 -3.11
C TYR A 143 0.34 21.18 -3.61
N CYS A 144 -0.79 21.37 -2.91
CA CYS A 144 -1.87 22.26 -3.35
C CYS A 144 -2.22 23.38 -2.37
N GLY A 145 -1.59 23.42 -1.18
CA GLY A 145 -1.86 24.44 -0.17
C GLY A 145 -3.18 24.27 0.60
N THR A 146 -4.01 23.28 0.26
CA THR A 146 -5.29 23.05 0.95
C THR A 146 -5.06 22.69 2.42
N ALA A 147 -5.83 23.31 3.32
CA ALA A 147 -5.80 22.99 4.74
C ALA A 147 -6.29 21.56 5.00
N TYR A 148 -5.59 20.85 5.89
CA TYR A 148 -6.00 19.49 6.28
C TYR A 148 -7.20 19.49 7.22
N LYS A 149 -7.35 20.55 8.04
CA LYS A 149 -8.50 20.71 8.92
C LYS A 149 -9.71 21.11 8.08
N ALA A 150 -10.83 20.41 8.28
CA ALA A 150 -12.08 20.79 7.66
C ALA A 150 -12.72 21.95 8.46
N PRO A 151 -13.52 22.83 7.81
CA PRO A 151 -14.35 23.76 8.54
C PRO A 151 -15.28 22.98 9.47
N GLU A 152 -15.56 23.55 10.65
CA GLU A 152 -16.48 22.95 11.61
C GLU A 152 -17.84 22.76 10.95
N ARG A 153 -18.49 21.62 11.22
CA ARG A 153 -19.85 21.39 10.71
C ARG A 153 -20.74 22.48 11.28
N ALA A 154 -21.21 23.38 10.43
CA ALA A 154 -22.35 24.23 10.76
C ALA A 154 -23.56 23.29 10.93
N GLU A 155 -23.98 23.07 12.17
CA GLU A 155 -25.28 22.49 12.47
C GLU A 155 -26.36 23.40 11.83
N SER A 156 -27.21 22.80 11.00
CA SER A 156 -28.43 23.42 10.46
C SER A 156 -29.61 22.93 11.27
#